data_AF-A0A925SQE0-F1
#
_entry.id   AF-A0A925SQE0-F1
#
_cell.length_a   1.000
_cell.length_b   1.000
_cell.length_c   1.000
_cell.angle_alpha   90.00
_cell.angle_beta   90.00
_cell.angle_gamma   90.00
#
_symmetry.space_group_name_H-M   'P 1'
#
loop_
_entity.id
_entity.type
_entity.pdbx_description
1 polymer ?
#
loop_
_entity_poly.entity_id
_entity_poly.type
_entity_poly.pdbx_seq_one_letter_code
_entity_poly.pdbx_strand_id
1 'polypeptide(L)'
;VSEEGSIFPFDVRQRLVHEGVAKYNNVVVIPGGKYIVSAATFPGYFTKGDETVTAQTRLDAAIFAHHIAPAMGITCRYVGDEPYCSVTKAYNQALFDILPGYHIDVREMPRIEINGTIVSASRVRELIRLNEWDEIRTLVPDSTYQYLRSPEAVPIIEKIKESHSRH
;
A
#
# COMPACT_ATOMS: atom_id res chain seq x y z
N VAL A 1 -0.59 -2.56 5.46
CA VAL A 1 -1.52 -3.48 6.15
C VAL A 1 -0.75 -4.60 6.84
N SER A 2 -1.19 -4.95 8.06
CA SER A 2 -0.61 -6.04 8.87
C SER A 2 -1.24 -7.41 8.60
N GLU A 3 -2.09 -7.50 7.58
CA GLU A 3 -2.77 -8.75 7.23
C GLU A 3 -1.84 -9.71 6.47
N GLU A 4 -1.99 -11.00 6.78
CA GLU A 4 -1.20 -12.11 6.22
C GLU A 4 -1.76 -12.63 4.87
N GLY A 5 -2.55 -11.82 4.16
CA GLY A 5 -3.14 -12.20 2.87
C GLY A 5 -2.19 -12.04 1.66
N SER A 6 -0.95 -11.60 1.88
CA SER A 6 0.02 -11.35 0.82
C SER A 6 0.94 -12.55 0.62
N ILE A 7 1.41 -12.74 -0.62
CA ILE A 7 2.48 -13.71 -0.93
C ILE A 7 3.79 -13.39 -0.21
N PHE A 8 3.98 -12.12 0.19
CA PHE A 8 5.10 -11.68 1.03
C PHE A 8 4.62 -11.56 2.49
N PRO A 9 5.26 -12.28 3.43
CA PRO A 9 4.95 -12.20 4.86
C PRO A 9 4.99 -10.77 5.41
N PHE A 10 4.18 -10.49 6.43
CA PHE A 10 4.11 -9.12 6.99
C PHE A 10 5.45 -8.63 7.56
N ASP A 11 6.15 -9.47 8.31
CA ASP A 11 7.45 -9.15 8.93
C ASP A 11 8.49 -8.77 7.87
N VAL A 12 8.52 -9.52 6.77
CA VAL A 12 9.35 -9.20 5.59
C VAL A 12 8.95 -7.83 5.03
N ARG A 13 7.67 -7.61 4.71
CA ARG A 13 7.21 -6.34 4.13
C ARG A 13 7.55 -5.15 5.03
N GLN A 14 7.34 -5.29 6.34
CA GLN A 14 7.66 -4.25 7.31
C GLN A 14 9.18 -3.96 7.32
N ARG A 15 10.01 -5.00 7.38
CA ARG A 15 11.47 -4.88 7.35
C ARG A 15 11.96 -4.15 6.09
N LEU A 16 11.46 -4.53 4.91
CA LEU A 16 11.86 -3.89 3.64
C LEU A 16 11.49 -2.41 3.55
N VAL A 17 10.34 -2.02 4.12
CA VAL A 17 9.94 -0.62 4.20
C VAL A 17 10.85 0.15 5.15
N HIS A 18 11.16 -0.39 6.34
CA HIS A 18 12.11 0.22 7.27
C HIS A 18 13.49 0.43 6.63
N GLU A 19 14.03 -0.60 5.97
CA GLU A 19 15.32 -0.51 5.27
C GLU A 19 15.28 0.51 4.11
N GLY A 20 14.19 0.52 3.33
CA GLY A 20 14.04 1.40 2.18
C GLY A 20 13.96 2.90 2.55
N VAL A 21 13.54 3.20 3.78
CA VAL A 21 13.45 4.58 4.29
C VAL A 21 14.52 4.93 5.31
N ALA A 22 15.44 4.01 5.64
CA ALA A 22 16.42 4.16 6.71
C ALA A 22 17.32 5.39 6.58
N LYS A 23 17.52 5.90 5.36
CA LYS A 23 18.28 7.13 5.08
C LYS A 23 17.56 8.42 5.49
N TYR A 24 16.26 8.37 5.78
CA TYR A 24 15.44 9.52 6.12
C TYR A 24 15.19 9.58 7.62
N ASN A 25 15.79 10.58 8.29
CA ASN A 25 15.64 10.77 9.74
C ASN A 25 14.27 11.34 10.15
N ASN A 26 13.47 11.77 9.17
CA ASN A 26 12.14 12.36 9.34
C ASN A 26 11.01 11.41 8.93
N VAL A 27 11.30 10.12 8.75
CA VAL A 27 10.30 9.09 8.41
C VAL A 27 10.24 8.07 9.52
N VAL A 28 9.02 7.80 10.01
CA VAL A 28 8.75 6.75 10.99
C VAL A 28 7.80 5.74 10.34
N VAL A 29 8.19 4.47 10.38
CA VAL A 29 7.35 3.36 9.90
C VAL A 29 6.63 2.75 11.10
N ILE A 30 5.31 2.70 11.02
CA ILE A 30 4.45 2.19 12.08
C ILE A 30 3.62 1.03 11.53
N PRO A 31 3.52 -0.11 12.24
CA PRO A 31 2.66 -1.21 11.81
C PRO A 31 1.19 -0.76 11.77
N GLY A 32 0.47 -1.15 10.71
CA GLY A 32 -0.93 -0.77 10.51
C GLY A 32 -1.91 -1.37 11.55
N GLY A 33 -1.47 -2.41 12.27
CA GLY A 33 -2.25 -3.06 13.31
C GLY A 33 -3.55 -3.66 12.79
N LYS A 34 -4.55 -3.78 13.67
CA LYS A 34 -5.86 -4.35 13.35
C LYS A 34 -6.82 -3.38 12.66
N TYR A 35 -6.43 -2.12 12.51
CA TYR A 35 -7.33 -1.03 12.15
C TYR A 35 -7.06 -0.46 10.75
N ILE A 36 -5.83 -0.10 10.41
CA ILE A 36 -5.54 0.59 9.13
C ILE A 36 -5.83 -0.35 7.95
N VAL A 37 -6.95 -0.11 7.25
CA VAL A 37 -7.40 -0.82 6.04
C VAL A 37 -7.36 -2.35 6.22
N SER A 38 -7.79 -2.82 7.39
CA SER A 38 -7.95 -4.24 7.71
C SER A 38 -9.30 -4.73 7.18
N ALA A 39 -9.35 -5.94 6.62
CA ALA A 39 -10.56 -6.64 6.19
C ALA A 39 -11.58 -6.83 7.32
N ALA A 40 -11.12 -6.84 8.58
CA ALA A 40 -12.01 -6.90 9.74
C ALA A 40 -12.75 -5.57 9.99
N THR A 41 -12.13 -4.43 9.64
CA THR A 41 -12.71 -3.09 9.84
C THR A 41 -13.28 -2.49 8.55
N PHE A 42 -12.82 -2.97 7.40
CA PHE A 42 -13.17 -2.51 6.05
C PHE A 42 -13.51 -3.66 5.10
N PRO A 43 -14.44 -4.58 5.44
CA PRO A 43 -14.78 -5.69 4.55
C PRO A 43 -15.36 -5.21 3.21
N GLY A 44 -15.99 -4.02 3.18
CA GLY A 44 -16.45 -3.34 1.96
C GLY A 44 -15.32 -2.97 1.01
N TYR A 45 -14.14 -2.62 1.54
CA TYR A 45 -12.97 -2.35 0.69
C TYR A 45 -12.54 -3.58 -0.13
N PHE A 46 -12.85 -4.78 0.37
CA PHE A 46 -12.56 -6.06 -0.27
C PHE A 46 -13.79 -6.72 -0.94
N THR A 47 -14.98 -6.12 -0.85
CA THR A 47 -16.24 -6.63 -1.42
C THR A 47 -16.91 -5.58 -2.30
N LYS A 48 -17.38 -5.95 -3.50
CA LYS A 48 -17.83 -4.99 -4.54
C LYS A 48 -19.21 -4.36 -4.25
N GLY A 49 -19.37 -3.59 -3.16
CA GLY A 49 -20.61 -2.89 -2.81
C GLY A 49 -20.39 -1.43 -2.43
N ASP A 50 -20.92 -0.50 -3.24
CA ASP A 50 -20.62 0.94 -3.18
C ASP A 50 -21.08 1.66 -1.90
N GLU A 51 -22.25 1.31 -1.34
CA GLU A 51 -22.78 1.97 -0.13
C GLU A 51 -21.99 1.59 1.13
N THR A 52 -21.64 0.31 1.26
CA THR A 52 -20.85 -0.21 2.38
C THR A 52 -19.45 0.40 2.41
N VAL A 53 -18.81 0.55 1.23
CA VAL A 53 -17.51 1.21 1.08
C VAL A 53 -17.58 2.66 1.54
N THR A 54 -18.63 3.38 1.16
CA THR A 54 -18.78 4.80 1.52
C THR A 54 -18.97 4.99 3.02
N ALA A 55 -19.85 4.22 3.65
CA ALA A 55 -20.09 4.28 5.10
C ALA A 55 -18.84 3.89 5.90
N GLN A 56 -18.12 2.86 5.46
CA GLN A 56 -16.87 2.45 6.10
C GLN A 56 -15.78 3.51 5.93
N THR A 57 -15.63 4.09 4.74
CA THR A 57 -14.63 5.16 4.53
C THR A 57 -14.90 6.36 5.43
N ARG A 58 -16.17 6.75 5.61
CA ARG A 58 -16.54 7.82 6.54
C ARG A 58 -16.11 7.50 7.98
N LEU A 59 -16.32 6.26 8.41
CA LEU A 59 -15.88 5.80 9.72
C LEU A 59 -14.35 5.80 9.85
N ASP A 60 -13.61 5.40 8.81
CA ASP A 60 -12.13 5.50 8.76
C ASP A 60 -11.67 6.93 8.96
N ALA A 61 -12.20 7.83 8.13
CA ALA A 61 -11.82 9.23 8.13
C ALA A 61 -12.11 9.87 9.49
N ALA A 62 -13.27 9.58 10.07
CA ALA A 62 -13.67 10.09 11.38
C ALA A 62 -12.74 9.58 12.49
N ILE A 63 -12.47 8.28 12.56
CA ILE A 63 -11.57 7.73 13.60
C ILE A 63 -10.14 8.26 13.42
N PHE A 64 -9.66 8.34 12.17
CA PHE A 64 -8.35 8.92 11.87
C PHE A 64 -8.29 10.37 12.36
N ALA A 65 -9.28 11.19 12.01
CA ALA A 65 -9.32 12.61 12.38
C ALA A 65 -9.48 12.84 13.89
N HIS A 66 -10.30 12.02 14.58
CA HIS A 66 -10.59 12.21 15.99
C HIS A 66 -9.55 11.59 16.94
N HIS A 67 -8.89 10.51 16.54
CA HIS A 67 -8.04 9.74 17.44
C HIS A 67 -6.59 9.66 16.99
N ILE A 68 -6.32 9.40 15.71
CA ILE A 68 -4.96 9.14 15.23
C ILE A 68 -4.21 10.45 14.96
N ALA A 69 -4.82 11.34 14.17
CA ALA A 69 -4.19 12.58 13.76
C ALA A 69 -3.82 13.49 14.95
N PRO A 70 -4.69 13.72 15.96
CA PRO A 70 -4.34 14.56 17.10
C PRO A 70 -3.26 13.94 17.99
N ALA A 71 -3.31 12.62 18.22
CA ALA A 71 -2.31 11.93 19.04
C ALA A 71 -0.91 11.94 18.42
N MET A 72 -0.84 12.05 17.09
CA MET A 72 0.41 12.05 16.33
C MET A 72 0.80 13.43 15.78
N GLY A 73 -0.01 14.47 16.01
CA GLY A 73 0.21 15.80 15.45
C GLY A 73 0.16 15.85 13.90
N ILE A 74 -0.64 14.99 13.27
CA ILE A 74 -0.75 14.91 11.81
C ILE A 74 -1.68 16.00 11.30
N THR A 75 -1.18 16.84 10.40
CA THR A 75 -1.95 17.90 9.72
C THR A 75 -2.13 17.64 8.23
N CYS A 76 -1.53 16.58 7.69
CA CYS A 76 -1.60 16.24 6.27
C CYS A 76 -1.58 14.72 6.09
N ARG A 77 -2.46 14.20 5.24
CA ARG A 77 -2.53 12.79 4.84
C ARG A 77 -2.29 12.68 3.33
N TYR A 78 -1.35 11.81 2.95
CA TYR A 78 -1.04 11.51 1.56
C TYR A 78 -1.71 10.20 1.13
N VAL A 79 -2.30 10.19 -0.05
CA VAL A 79 -2.88 9.00 -0.70
C VAL A 79 -2.29 8.84 -2.11
N GLY A 80 -2.21 7.62 -2.62
CA GLY A 80 -1.80 7.39 -4.00
C GLY A 80 -3.00 7.50 -4.95
N ASP A 81 -2.75 8.03 -6.14
CA ASP A 81 -3.72 7.98 -7.24
C ASP A 81 -4.00 6.53 -7.68
N GLU A 82 -5.28 6.19 -7.81
CA GLU A 82 -5.75 4.87 -8.21
C GLU A 82 -6.96 4.99 -9.16
N PRO A 83 -6.74 5.36 -10.44
CA PRO A 83 -7.82 5.64 -11.37
C PRO A 83 -8.53 4.37 -11.87
N TYR A 84 -7.92 3.19 -11.66
CA TYR A 84 -8.41 1.92 -12.18
C TYR A 84 -9.25 1.11 -11.18
N CYS A 85 -9.40 1.59 -9.94
CA CYS A 85 -10.21 0.96 -8.91
C CYS A 85 -11.29 1.93 -8.42
N SER A 86 -12.55 1.70 -8.82
CA SER A 86 -13.68 2.54 -8.42
C SER A 86 -13.84 2.63 -6.89
N VAL A 87 -13.56 1.53 -6.18
CA VAL A 87 -13.59 1.45 -4.71
C VAL A 87 -12.53 2.36 -4.08
N THR A 88 -11.28 2.30 -4.57
CA THR A 88 -10.19 3.14 -4.05
C THR A 88 -10.42 4.61 -4.40
N LYS A 89 -10.95 4.90 -5.59
CA LYS A 89 -11.32 6.27 -5.97
C LYS A 89 -12.41 6.85 -5.07
N ALA A 90 -13.47 6.08 -4.79
CA ALA A 90 -14.51 6.49 -3.85
C ALA A 90 -13.97 6.70 -2.43
N TYR A 91 -13.03 5.84 -2.01
CA TYR A 91 -12.34 5.98 -0.73
C TYR A 91 -11.53 7.29 -0.66
N ASN A 92 -10.69 7.57 -1.66
CA ASN A 92 -9.91 8.81 -1.73
C ASN A 92 -10.84 10.04 -1.71
N GLN A 93 -11.92 10.03 -2.50
CA GLN A 93 -12.87 11.14 -2.54
C GLN A 93 -13.51 11.41 -1.16
N ALA A 94 -13.93 10.37 -0.45
CA ALA A 94 -14.48 10.54 0.89
C ALA A 94 -13.45 11.09 1.89
N LEU A 95 -12.16 10.76 1.76
CA LEU A 95 -11.12 11.41 2.57
C LEU A 95 -11.02 12.91 2.27
N PHE A 96 -11.05 13.31 0.99
CA PHE A 96 -11.06 14.71 0.58
C PHE A 96 -12.29 15.48 1.10
N ASP A 97 -13.44 14.83 1.18
CA ASP A 97 -14.67 15.48 1.65
C ASP A 97 -14.68 15.69 3.19
N ILE A 98 -13.99 14.83 3.94
CA ILE A 98 -14.12 14.76 5.41
C ILE A 98 -12.94 15.42 6.13
N LEU A 99 -11.71 15.04 5.79
CA LEU A 99 -10.52 15.41 6.57
C LEU A 99 -10.23 16.92 6.60
N PRO A 100 -10.48 17.71 5.53
CA PRO A 100 -10.31 19.16 5.60
C PRO A 100 -11.19 19.85 6.65
N GLY A 101 -12.37 19.29 6.95
CA GLY A 101 -13.23 19.76 8.05
C GLY A 101 -12.60 19.61 9.44
N TYR A 102 -11.56 18.80 9.56
CA TYR A 102 -10.77 18.57 10.77
C TYR A 102 -9.39 19.25 10.73
N HIS A 103 -9.18 20.18 9.80
CA HIS A 103 -7.88 20.84 9.57
C HIS A 103 -6.75 19.87 9.18
N ILE A 104 -7.11 18.77 8.50
CA ILE A 104 -6.17 17.81 7.95
C ILE A 104 -6.21 17.93 6.43
N ASP A 105 -5.10 18.38 5.85
CA ASP A 105 -4.93 18.44 4.40
C ASP A 105 -4.89 17.02 3.81
N VAL A 106 -5.51 16.83 2.65
CA VAL A 106 -5.39 15.58 1.89
C VAL A 106 -4.65 15.88 0.60
N ARG A 107 -3.63 15.07 0.29
CA ARG A 107 -2.83 15.21 -0.93
C ARG A 107 -2.80 13.89 -1.69
N GLU A 108 -3.23 13.92 -2.93
CA GLU A 108 -3.11 12.78 -3.83
C GLU A 108 -1.78 12.85 -4.56
N MET A 109 -1.02 11.76 -4.48
CA MET A 109 0.27 11.59 -5.13
C MET A 109 0.06 10.90 -6.48
N PRO A 110 0.55 11.49 -7.58
CA PRO A 110 0.44 10.87 -8.90
C PRO A 110 1.17 9.52 -8.91
N ARG A 111 0.69 8.61 -9.77
CA ARG A 111 1.38 7.34 -9.99
C ARG A 111 2.81 7.58 -10.48
N ILE A 112 3.72 6.76 -9.98
CA ILE A 112 5.11 6.76 -10.43
C ILE A 112 5.19 5.99 -11.75
N GLU A 113 5.81 6.61 -12.75
CA GLU A 113 6.11 6.01 -14.04
C GLU A 113 7.62 5.96 -14.26
N ILE A 114 8.10 4.86 -14.82
CA ILE A 114 9.49 4.66 -15.22
C ILE A 114 9.46 4.29 -16.69
N ASN A 115 10.15 5.08 -17.53
CA ASN A 115 10.18 4.90 -18.99
C ASN A 115 8.78 4.81 -19.63
N GLY A 116 7.82 5.62 -19.15
CA GLY A 116 6.43 5.63 -19.64
C GLY A 116 5.60 4.41 -19.22
N THR A 117 6.12 3.58 -18.30
CA THR A 117 5.39 2.44 -17.74
C THR A 117 5.11 2.66 -16.27
N ILE A 118 3.85 2.47 -15.87
CA ILE A 118 3.41 2.57 -14.48
C ILE A 118 4.09 1.49 -13.62
N VAL A 119 4.68 1.92 -12.51
CA VAL A 119 5.22 1.00 -11.49
C VAL A 119 4.05 0.30 -10.79
N SER A 120 3.97 -1.02 -10.89
CA SER A 120 2.93 -1.81 -10.20
C SER A 120 3.45 -3.16 -9.70
N ALA A 121 2.88 -3.63 -8.59
CA ALA A 121 3.27 -4.92 -8.01
C ALA A 121 2.98 -6.11 -8.94
N SER A 122 1.91 -6.03 -9.74
CA SER A 122 1.57 -7.05 -10.74
C SER A 122 2.63 -7.16 -11.83
N ARG A 123 3.18 -6.02 -12.29
CA ARG A 123 4.28 -5.99 -13.26
C ARG A 123 5.55 -6.60 -12.69
N VAL A 124 5.90 -6.27 -11.45
CA VAL A 124 7.06 -6.89 -10.77
C VAL A 124 6.90 -8.41 -10.70
N ARG A 125 5.72 -8.91 -10.34
CA ARG A 125 5.44 -10.36 -10.35
C ARG A 125 5.57 -10.98 -11.74
N GLU A 126 5.10 -10.32 -12.79
CA GLU A 126 5.28 -10.78 -14.17
C GLU A 126 6.75 -10.88 -14.56
N LEU A 127 7.56 -9.85 -14.28
CA LEU A 127 8.99 -9.85 -14.56
C LEU A 127 9.73 -10.95 -13.78
N ILE A 128 9.30 -11.25 -12.55
CA ILE A 128 9.83 -12.40 -11.78
C ILE A 128 9.58 -13.72 -12.53
N ARG A 129 8.41 -13.89 -13.16
CA ARG A 129 8.09 -15.08 -13.96
C ARG A 129 8.96 -15.18 -15.21
N LEU A 130 9.23 -14.05 -15.85
CA LEU A 130 10.06 -13.96 -17.05
C LEU A 130 11.57 -14.01 -16.74
N ASN A 131 11.98 -13.94 -15.47
CA ASN A 131 13.38 -13.81 -15.03
C ASN A 131 14.07 -12.51 -15.49
N GLU A 132 13.31 -11.44 -15.70
CA GLU A 132 13.79 -10.14 -16.17
C GLU A 132 14.31 -9.29 -15.00
N TRP A 133 15.42 -9.73 -14.39
CA TRP A 133 15.94 -9.14 -13.14
C TRP A 133 16.51 -7.74 -13.30
N ASP A 134 17.04 -7.39 -14.45
CA ASP A 134 17.56 -6.04 -14.70
C ASP A 134 16.42 -5.02 -14.71
N GLU A 135 15.28 -5.38 -15.29
CA GLU A 135 14.08 -4.54 -15.30
C GLU A 135 13.45 -4.45 -13.91
N ILE A 136 13.41 -5.54 -13.13
CA ILE A 136 12.92 -5.48 -11.74
C ILE A 136 13.70 -4.45 -10.93
N ARG A 137 15.01 -4.37 -11.12
CA ARG A 137 15.89 -3.44 -10.39
C ARG A 137 15.52 -1.98 -10.62
N THR A 138 14.99 -1.64 -11.80
CA THR A 138 14.58 -0.25 -12.09
C THR A 138 13.26 0.10 -11.41
N LEU A 139 12.40 -0.89 -11.15
CA LEU A 139 11.03 -0.69 -10.67
C LEU A 139 10.88 -0.72 -9.14
N VAL A 140 11.85 -1.28 -8.41
CA VAL A 140 11.75 -1.45 -6.94
C VAL A 140 12.92 -0.79 -6.22
N PRO A 141 12.74 -0.36 -4.95
CA PRO A 141 13.85 0.11 -4.13
C PRO A 141 14.94 -0.95 -3.94
N ASP A 142 16.17 -0.51 -3.66
CA ASP A 142 17.31 -1.41 -3.45
C ASP A 142 17.07 -2.45 -2.35
N SER A 143 16.40 -2.09 -1.24
CA SER A 143 16.05 -3.03 -0.16
C SER A 143 15.20 -4.19 -0.69
N THR A 144 14.18 -3.88 -1.48
CA THR A 144 13.32 -4.87 -2.12
C THR A 144 14.09 -5.70 -3.13
N TYR A 145 14.94 -5.10 -3.98
CA TYR A 145 15.71 -5.83 -4.96
C TYR A 145 16.68 -6.83 -4.32
N GLN A 146 17.42 -6.39 -3.30
CA GLN A 146 18.36 -7.23 -2.56
C GLN A 146 17.64 -8.41 -1.90
N TYR A 147 16.48 -8.17 -1.29
CA TYR A 147 15.65 -9.23 -0.74
C TYR A 147 15.22 -10.25 -1.79
N LEU A 148 14.70 -9.81 -2.93
CA LEU A 148 14.26 -10.71 -4.00
C LEU A 148 15.40 -11.57 -4.58
N ARG A 149 16.64 -11.12 -4.45
CA ARG A 149 17.86 -11.85 -4.86
C ARG A 149 18.45 -12.73 -3.75
N SER A 150 17.90 -12.68 -2.54
CA SER A 150 18.40 -13.42 -1.39
C SER A 150 17.88 -14.87 -1.34
N PRO A 151 18.56 -15.78 -0.63
CA PRO A 151 18.06 -17.14 -0.41
C PRO A 151 16.71 -17.17 0.31
N GLU A 152 16.43 -16.19 1.17
CA GLU A 152 15.16 -16.09 1.92
C GLU A 152 13.95 -15.93 1.00
N ALA A 153 14.13 -15.26 -0.15
CA ALA A 153 13.04 -15.04 -1.11
C ALA A 153 12.74 -16.24 -2.00
N VAL A 154 13.62 -17.26 -2.08
CA VAL A 154 13.49 -18.39 -3.02
C VAL A 154 12.11 -19.06 -2.97
N PRO A 155 11.57 -19.46 -1.80
CA PRO A 155 10.26 -20.11 -1.74
C PRO A 155 9.12 -19.20 -2.25
N ILE A 156 9.24 -17.89 -2.04
CA ILE A 156 8.25 -16.90 -2.50
C ILE A 156 8.34 -16.72 -4.01
N ILE A 157 9.57 -16.65 -4.56
CA ILE A 157 9.80 -16.54 -5.99
C ILE A 157 9.27 -17.77 -6.74
N GLU A 158 9.50 -18.97 -6.21
CA GLU A 158 8.94 -20.21 -6.75
C GLU A 158 7.40 -20.16 -6.77
N LYS A 159 6.79 -19.77 -5.65
CA LYS A 159 5.33 -19.60 -5.57
C LYS A 159 4.78 -18.56 -6.56
N ILE A 160 5.50 -17.47 -6.82
CA ILE A 160 5.12 -16.46 -7.83
C ILE A 160 5.19 -17.06 -9.25
N LYS A 161 6.17 -17.92 -9.53
CA LYS A 161 6.35 -18.58 -10.82
C LYS A 161 5.29 -19.63 -11.09
N GLU A 162 4.92 -20.40 -10.08
CA GLU A 162 3.89 -21.43 -10.16
C GLU A 162 2.46 -20.84 -10.22
N SER A 163 2.26 -19.67 -9.62
CA SER A 163 0.96 -19.00 -9.58
C SER A 163 0.75 -18.03 -10.76
N HIS A 164 -0.22 -18.33 -11.62
CA HIS A 164 -0.76 -17.39 -12.61
C HIS A 164 -1.75 -16.36 -12.00
N SER A 165 -1.99 -16.39 -10.69
CA SER A 165 -2.88 -15.45 -10.02
C SER A 165 -2.30 -14.04 -10.01
N ARG A 166 -3.20 -13.03 -10.07
CA ARG A 166 -2.87 -11.62 -9.84
C ARG A 166 -2.60 -11.31 -8.36
N HIS A 167 -3.06 -12.17 -7.45
CA HIS A 167 -2.95 -12.05 -6.00
C HIS A 167 -2.14 -13.20 -5.42
#